data_AF-A0A959JKK5-F1
#
_entry.id   AF-A0A959JKK5-F1
#
_cell.length_a   1.000
_cell.length_b   1.000
_cell.length_c   1.000
_cell.angle_alpha   90.00
_cell.angle_beta   90.00
_cell.angle_gamma   90.00
#
_symmetry.space_group_name_H-M   'P 1'
#
loop_
_entity.id
_entity.type
_entity.pdbx_description
1 polymer ?
#
loop_
_entity_poly.entity_id
_entity_poly.type
_entity_poly.pdbx_seq_one_letter_code
_entity_poly.pdbx_strand_id
1 'polypeptide(L)'
;EYDIIEVNDPIYRKLAYRENQEGLIAVFKEKSHGIADLKMQTDSSLYLVVESSEKPGNIGAMLRTAEAAGVDAVLLADIKTDLYNPNIIRSSVGAAFSTQICMASTEEIIAFLIQKNIKTYCAYLGDESQSYLSQDYQGNVAIIVGAEDDGLSIQWQHPNFQNIIIPMYGKIDSLNVSVSAGILIFEALRQRKATLS
;
A
#
# COMPACT_ATOMS: atom_id res chain seq x y z
N GLU A 1 2.40 5.82 -32.49
CA GLU A 1 0.99 6.15 -32.80
C GLU A 1 0.09 5.39 -31.86
N TYR A 2 -1.04 5.98 -31.49
CA TYR A 2 -2.10 5.32 -30.73
C TYR A 2 -3.32 5.22 -31.64
N ASP A 3 -4.00 4.08 -31.62
CA ASP A 3 -5.24 3.91 -32.36
C ASP A 3 -6.37 4.64 -31.62
N ILE A 4 -7.06 5.55 -32.32
CA ILE A 4 -8.22 6.27 -31.81
C ILE A 4 -9.46 5.67 -32.46
N ILE A 5 -10.38 5.17 -31.64
CA ILE A 5 -11.65 4.59 -32.08
C ILE A 5 -12.79 5.46 -31.54
N GLU A 6 -13.53 6.10 -32.44
CA GLU A 6 -14.75 6.82 -32.09
C GLU A 6 -15.91 5.84 -31.90
N VAL A 7 -16.66 6.01 -30.80
CA VAL A 7 -17.82 5.19 -30.48
C VAL A 7 -19.02 6.07 -30.14
N ASN A 8 -20.22 5.56 -30.37
CA ASN A 8 -21.45 6.26 -29.98
C ASN A 8 -21.76 6.08 -28.48
N ASP A 9 -22.64 6.95 -27.94
CA ASP A 9 -23.01 6.94 -26.50
C ASP A 9 -23.52 5.59 -25.99
N PRO A 10 -24.37 4.82 -26.72
CA PRO A 10 -24.77 3.49 -26.29
C PRO A 10 -23.62 2.49 -26.14
N ILE A 11 -22.62 2.51 -27.03
CA ILE A 11 -21.43 1.66 -26.92
C ILE A 11 -20.55 2.14 -25.78
N TYR A 12 -20.32 3.45 -25.67
CA TYR A 12 -19.54 4.05 -24.59
C TYR A 12 -20.06 3.64 -23.21
N ARG A 13 -21.37 3.77 -22.96
CA ARG A 13 -21.99 3.41 -21.67
C ARG A 13 -21.89 1.92 -21.32
N LYS A 14 -21.75 1.04 -22.32
CA LYS A 14 -21.51 -0.39 -22.09
C LYS A 14 -20.06 -0.69 -21.72
N LEU A 15 -19.12 0.09 -22.25
CA LEU A 15 -17.69 -0.05 -21.98
C LEU A 15 -17.29 0.67 -20.68
N ALA A 16 -17.92 1.81 -20.40
CA ALA A 16 -17.66 2.60 -19.22
C ALA A 16 -18.13 1.87 -17.95
N TYR A 17 -17.28 1.82 -16.94
CA TYR A 17 -17.60 1.19 -15.66
C TYR A 17 -18.72 1.92 -14.88
N ARG A 18 -18.99 3.19 -15.18
CA ARG A 18 -20.11 3.98 -14.60
C ARG A 18 -20.67 5.00 -15.58
N GLU A 19 -21.93 5.36 -15.41
CA GLU A 19 -22.74 6.18 -16.32
C GLU A 19 -22.30 7.66 -16.48
N ASN A 20 -21.51 8.23 -15.55
CA ASN A 20 -21.09 9.64 -15.56
C ASN A 20 -19.57 9.79 -15.75
N GLN A 21 -19.08 9.79 -16.99
CA GLN A 21 -17.64 9.91 -17.31
C GLN A 21 -17.34 10.86 -18.49
N GLU A 22 -16.08 11.31 -18.58
CA GLU A 22 -15.55 12.36 -19.47
C GLU A 22 -15.36 11.96 -20.95
N GLY A 23 -15.99 10.87 -21.41
CA GLY A 23 -16.05 10.51 -22.83
C GLY A 23 -14.83 9.80 -23.41
N LEU A 24 -13.83 9.44 -22.60
CA LEU A 24 -12.62 8.72 -23.05
C LEU A 24 -12.40 7.40 -22.30
N ILE A 25 -12.00 6.36 -23.02
CA ILE A 25 -11.53 5.08 -22.49
C ILE A 25 -10.21 4.76 -23.17
N ALA A 26 -9.24 4.27 -22.42
CA ALA A 26 -7.94 3.86 -22.93
C ALA A 26 -7.62 2.42 -22.50
N VAL A 27 -6.99 1.68 -23.41
CA VAL A 27 -6.54 0.31 -23.19
C VAL A 27 -5.02 0.32 -23.10
N PHE A 28 -4.48 -0.28 -22.04
CA PHE A 28 -3.05 -0.35 -21.79
C PHE A 28 -2.61 -1.80 -21.63
N LYS A 29 -1.34 -2.06 -21.92
CA LYS A 29 -0.70 -3.34 -21.60
C LYS A 29 -0.31 -3.34 -20.12
N GLU A 30 -0.61 -4.45 -19.45
CA GLU A 30 -0.24 -4.68 -18.06
C GLU A 30 1.28 -4.64 -17.86
N LYS A 31 1.73 -4.12 -16.70
CA LYS A 31 3.12 -4.16 -16.27
C LYS A 31 3.38 -5.43 -15.44
N SER A 32 4.61 -5.89 -15.43
CA SER A 32 5.06 -6.89 -14.44
C SER A 32 5.24 -6.22 -13.08
N HIS A 33 4.85 -6.93 -12.02
CA HIS A 33 4.87 -6.46 -10.63
C HIS A 33 5.56 -7.46 -9.69
N GLY A 34 6.46 -8.31 -10.19
CA GLY A 34 7.13 -9.28 -9.32
C GLY A 34 8.19 -8.64 -8.43
N ILE A 35 8.63 -9.35 -7.37
CA ILE A 35 9.75 -8.91 -6.51
C ILE A 35 11.02 -8.65 -7.33
N ALA A 36 11.25 -9.41 -8.40
CA ALA A 36 12.39 -9.22 -9.29
C ALA A 36 12.40 -7.87 -10.02
N ASP A 37 11.24 -7.22 -10.17
CA ASP A 37 11.09 -5.93 -10.83
C ASP A 37 11.28 -4.75 -9.87
N LEU A 38 11.37 -5.02 -8.56
CA LEU A 38 11.48 -4.00 -7.52
C LEU A 38 12.87 -3.35 -7.53
N LYS A 39 12.90 -2.03 -7.75
CA LYS A 39 14.10 -1.21 -7.75
C LYS A 39 14.29 -0.57 -6.38
N MET A 40 15.38 -0.93 -5.70
CA MET A 40 15.86 -0.24 -4.49
C MET A 40 16.34 1.16 -4.88
N GLN A 41 15.79 2.19 -4.24
CA GLN A 41 16.09 3.58 -4.63
C GLN A 41 17.22 4.20 -3.80
N THR A 42 17.24 3.96 -2.48
CA THR A 42 18.18 4.65 -1.57
C THR A 42 18.48 3.82 -0.32
N ASP A 43 19.50 4.24 0.45
CA ASP A 43 19.79 3.71 1.79
C ASP A 43 18.77 4.15 2.86
N SER A 44 17.77 4.95 2.48
CA SER A 44 16.70 5.45 3.34
C SER A 44 15.33 5.30 2.69
N SER A 45 15.01 4.11 2.20
CA SER A 45 13.74 3.82 1.53
C SER A 45 12.60 3.60 2.54
N LEU A 46 11.38 4.01 2.22
CA LEU A 46 10.14 3.73 2.94
C LEU A 46 9.26 2.81 2.10
N TYR A 47 8.87 1.68 2.68
CA TYR A 47 7.96 0.71 2.07
C TYR A 47 6.66 0.65 2.85
N LEU A 48 5.54 0.57 2.11
CA LEU A 48 4.26 0.14 2.68
C LEU A 48 4.01 -1.29 2.23
N VAL A 49 3.74 -2.19 3.17
CA VAL A 49 3.29 -3.54 2.88
C VAL A 49 1.82 -3.66 3.29
N VAL A 50 1.01 -4.17 2.39
CA VAL A 50 -0.43 -4.36 2.60
C VAL A 50 -0.73 -5.85 2.46
N GLU A 51 -1.06 -6.49 3.58
CA GLU A 51 -1.66 -7.83 3.57
C GLU A 51 -3.17 -7.67 3.42
N SER A 52 -3.73 -8.23 2.35
CA SER A 52 -5.07 -7.85 1.89
C SER A 52 -6.16 -8.85 2.28
N SER A 53 -7.27 -8.33 2.86
CA SER A 53 -8.61 -8.89 2.69
C SER A 53 -9.47 -7.97 1.79
N GLU A 54 -9.36 -8.22 0.49
CA GLU A 54 -10.43 -8.11 -0.52
C GLU A 54 -11.05 -6.74 -0.89
N LYS A 55 -10.93 -5.64 -0.11
CA LYS A 55 -11.61 -4.36 -0.44
C LYS A 55 -10.78 -3.45 -1.37
N PRO A 56 -11.15 -3.29 -2.67
CA PRO A 56 -10.34 -2.54 -3.64
C PRO A 56 -10.24 -1.04 -3.29
N GLY A 57 -11.27 -0.48 -2.66
CA GLY A 57 -11.29 0.94 -2.27
C GLY A 57 -10.16 1.31 -1.32
N ASN A 58 -9.88 0.47 -0.31
CA ASN A 58 -8.81 0.68 0.67
C ASN A 58 -7.43 0.63 0.03
N ILE A 59 -7.20 -0.31 -0.89
CA ILE A 59 -5.93 -0.44 -1.61
C ILE A 59 -5.65 0.85 -2.38
N GLY A 60 -6.60 1.33 -3.17
CA GLY A 60 -6.37 2.59 -3.91
C GLY A 60 -6.20 3.81 -2.98
N ALA A 61 -6.91 3.89 -1.85
CA ALA A 61 -6.70 4.96 -0.87
C ALA A 61 -5.29 4.93 -0.24
N MET A 62 -4.76 3.73 0.02
CA MET A 62 -3.39 3.55 0.50
C MET A 62 -2.36 3.89 -0.57
N LEU A 63 -2.56 3.48 -1.83
CA LEU A 63 -1.70 3.88 -2.95
C LEU A 63 -1.64 5.41 -3.10
N ARG A 64 -2.79 6.08 -3.02
CA ARG A 64 -2.85 7.55 -3.05
C ARG A 64 -2.06 8.19 -1.92
N THR A 65 -2.19 7.65 -0.71
CA THR A 65 -1.48 8.13 0.47
C THR A 65 0.04 7.89 0.35
N ALA A 66 0.44 6.71 -0.13
CA ALA A 66 1.82 6.33 -0.35
C ALA A 66 2.50 7.25 -1.37
N GLU A 67 1.85 7.50 -2.50
CA GLU A 67 2.32 8.46 -3.52
C GLU A 67 2.48 9.87 -2.93
N ALA A 68 1.45 10.37 -2.22
CA ALA A 68 1.48 11.71 -1.63
C ALA A 68 2.58 11.90 -0.56
N ALA A 69 2.94 10.82 0.13
CA ALA A 69 3.99 10.82 1.13
C ALA A 69 5.40 10.55 0.57
N GLY A 70 5.52 10.16 -0.70
CA GLY A 70 6.79 9.77 -1.30
C GLY A 70 7.31 8.41 -0.80
N VAL A 71 6.41 7.44 -0.56
CA VAL A 71 6.79 6.05 -0.29
C VAL A 71 7.45 5.46 -1.54
N ASP A 72 8.60 4.79 -1.36
CA ASP A 72 9.45 4.31 -2.47
C ASP A 72 8.85 3.10 -3.20
N ALA A 73 8.12 2.24 -2.48
CA ALA A 73 7.32 1.18 -3.06
C ALA A 73 6.20 0.67 -2.14
N VAL A 74 5.14 0.15 -2.76
CA VAL A 74 4.04 -0.55 -2.09
C VAL A 74 4.10 -2.03 -2.43
N LEU A 75 4.21 -2.89 -1.42
CA LEU A 75 4.24 -4.35 -1.55
C LEU A 75 2.85 -4.89 -1.18
N LEU A 76 2.18 -5.53 -2.12
CA LEU A 76 0.86 -6.13 -1.93
C LEU A 76 1.04 -7.63 -1.69
N ALA A 77 0.81 -8.05 -0.45
CA ALA A 77 0.97 -9.43 -0.01
C ALA A 77 -0.34 -10.20 -0.20
N ASP A 78 -0.27 -11.34 -0.89
CA ASP A 78 -1.38 -12.29 -1.11
C ASP A 78 -2.69 -11.61 -1.58
N ILE A 79 -2.55 -10.59 -2.42
CA ILE A 79 -3.70 -9.83 -2.92
C ILE A 79 -4.62 -10.72 -3.76
N LYS A 80 -5.90 -10.78 -3.38
CA LYS A 80 -6.94 -11.51 -4.13
C LYS A 80 -7.64 -10.65 -5.19
N THR A 81 -7.43 -9.34 -5.17
CA THR A 81 -8.02 -8.38 -6.08
C THR A 81 -7.04 -8.04 -7.21
N ASP A 82 -7.54 -7.94 -8.44
CA ASP A 82 -6.79 -7.37 -9.57
C ASP A 82 -6.38 -5.91 -9.28
N LEU A 83 -5.08 -5.60 -9.36
CA LEU A 83 -4.53 -4.25 -9.19
C LEU A 83 -5.18 -3.23 -10.12
N TYR A 84 -5.53 -3.65 -11.33
CA TYR A 84 -6.16 -2.81 -12.35
C TYR A 84 -7.69 -2.81 -12.27
N ASN A 85 -8.26 -3.31 -11.17
CA ASN A 85 -9.67 -3.16 -10.87
C ASN A 85 -10.09 -1.67 -10.95
N PRO A 86 -11.18 -1.32 -11.65
CA PRO A 86 -11.61 0.07 -11.82
C PRO A 86 -11.79 0.84 -10.51
N ASN A 87 -12.13 0.16 -9.41
CA ASN A 87 -12.25 0.79 -8.11
C ASN A 87 -10.90 1.19 -7.50
N ILE A 88 -9.83 0.40 -7.70
CA ILE A 88 -8.47 0.75 -7.25
C ILE A 88 -7.94 1.92 -8.08
N ILE A 89 -8.05 1.85 -9.41
CA ILE A 89 -7.61 2.92 -10.31
C ILE A 89 -8.28 4.23 -9.93
N ARG A 90 -9.60 4.20 -9.68
CA ARG A 90 -10.36 5.38 -9.30
C ARG A 90 -10.00 5.91 -7.91
N SER A 91 -9.96 5.08 -6.88
CA SER A 91 -9.68 5.55 -5.51
C SER A 91 -8.23 5.98 -5.32
N SER A 92 -7.30 5.43 -6.12
CA SER A 92 -5.89 5.84 -6.14
C SER A 92 -5.64 7.16 -6.85
N VAL A 93 -6.58 7.67 -7.66
CA VAL A 93 -6.43 8.92 -8.43
C VAL A 93 -5.15 8.89 -9.29
N GLY A 94 -4.90 7.75 -9.95
CA GLY A 94 -3.73 7.55 -10.81
C GLY A 94 -2.47 7.05 -10.12
N ALA A 95 -2.41 7.01 -8.78
CA ALA A 95 -1.26 6.50 -8.04
C ALA A 95 -0.94 5.03 -8.36
N ALA A 96 -1.94 4.22 -8.73
CA ALA A 96 -1.73 2.84 -9.20
C ALA A 96 -0.79 2.74 -10.43
N PHE A 97 -0.57 3.83 -11.16
CA PHE A 97 0.30 3.85 -12.34
C PHE A 97 1.67 4.49 -12.11
N SER A 98 1.79 5.40 -11.12
CA SER A 98 3.01 6.16 -10.78
C SER A 98 3.80 5.52 -9.66
N THR A 99 3.12 4.94 -8.66
CA THR A 99 3.75 4.28 -7.53
C THR A 99 4.41 2.98 -7.99
N GLN A 100 5.62 2.70 -7.49
CA GLN A 100 6.26 1.41 -7.69
C GLN A 100 5.55 0.35 -6.86
N ILE A 101 4.94 -0.63 -7.51
CA ILE A 101 4.12 -1.67 -6.88
C ILE A 101 4.71 -3.04 -7.15
N CYS A 102 4.82 -3.84 -6.10
CA CYS A 102 5.18 -5.25 -6.16
C CYS A 102 4.04 -6.11 -5.59
N MET A 103 3.74 -7.23 -6.24
CA MET A 103 2.76 -8.23 -5.83
C MET A 103 3.48 -9.56 -5.66
N ALA A 104 3.36 -10.17 -4.48
CA ALA A 104 4.00 -11.43 -4.14
C ALA A 104 3.29 -12.09 -2.95
N SER A 105 3.66 -13.32 -2.63
CA SER A 105 3.18 -13.97 -1.41
C SER A 105 3.75 -13.30 -0.15
N THR A 106 3.06 -13.46 0.98
CA THR A 106 3.55 -13.01 2.29
C THR A 106 4.93 -13.58 2.59
N GLU A 107 5.15 -14.86 2.30
CA GLU A 107 6.45 -15.54 2.51
C GLU A 107 7.59 -14.89 1.71
N GLU A 108 7.35 -14.60 0.43
CA GLU A 108 8.36 -13.97 -0.42
C GLU A 108 8.67 -12.53 0.02
N ILE A 109 7.66 -11.77 0.44
CA ILE A 109 7.86 -10.41 0.95
C ILE A 109 8.64 -10.44 2.27
N ILE A 110 8.29 -11.33 3.21
CA ILE A 110 9.05 -11.51 4.45
C ILE A 110 10.50 -11.85 4.16
N ALA A 111 10.74 -12.82 3.26
CA ALA A 111 12.09 -13.21 2.85
C ALA A 111 12.87 -12.03 2.27
N PHE A 112 12.23 -11.21 1.41
CA PHE A 112 12.81 -9.99 0.86
C PHE A 112 13.19 -8.99 1.94
N LEU A 113 12.29 -8.68 2.89
CA LEU A 113 12.54 -7.72 3.98
C LEU A 113 13.72 -8.14 4.85
N ILE A 114 13.81 -9.43 5.19
CA ILE A 114 14.91 -10.00 5.97
C ILE A 114 16.21 -9.95 5.17
N GLN A 115 16.21 -10.41 3.92
CA GLN A 115 17.41 -10.45 3.07
C GLN A 115 18.00 -9.05 2.86
N LYS A 116 17.14 -8.02 2.78
CA LYS A 116 17.54 -6.63 2.60
C LYS A 116 17.79 -5.88 3.90
N ASN A 117 17.66 -6.55 5.05
CA ASN A 117 17.84 -5.97 6.37
C ASN A 117 16.97 -4.70 6.57
N ILE A 118 15.71 -4.77 6.13
CA ILE A 118 14.76 -3.66 6.23
C ILE A 118 14.14 -3.66 7.62
N LYS A 119 14.19 -2.52 8.31
CA LYS A 119 13.56 -2.37 9.63
C LYS A 119 12.04 -2.42 9.46
N THR A 120 11.38 -3.32 10.17
CA THR A 120 10.03 -3.75 9.80
C THR A 120 9.07 -3.57 10.96
N TYR A 121 7.98 -2.83 10.74
CA TYR A 121 7.00 -2.42 11.74
C TYR A 121 5.59 -2.90 11.42
N CYS A 122 5.13 -3.90 12.16
CA CYS A 122 3.83 -4.54 11.96
C CYS A 122 2.75 -3.80 12.77
N ALA A 123 1.75 -3.21 12.10
CA ALA A 123 0.60 -2.62 12.76
C ALA A 123 -0.31 -3.72 13.34
N TYR A 124 -0.20 -3.97 14.65
CA TYR A 124 -0.84 -5.08 15.33
C TYR A 124 -1.57 -4.61 16.59
N LEU A 125 -2.76 -5.15 16.84
CA LEU A 125 -3.60 -4.83 18.00
C LEU A 125 -3.37 -5.84 19.14
N GLY A 126 -2.12 -5.96 19.58
CA GLY A 126 -1.72 -6.84 20.69
C GLY A 126 -1.16 -6.06 21.87
N ASP A 127 -1.38 -6.55 23.09
CA ASP A 127 -0.89 -5.93 24.33
C ASP A 127 0.63 -5.81 24.38
N GLU A 128 1.36 -6.66 23.64
CA GLU A 128 2.82 -6.61 23.50
C GLU A 128 3.32 -5.55 22.49
N SER A 129 2.40 -4.86 21.80
CA SER A 129 2.75 -3.87 20.79
C SER A 129 3.23 -2.57 21.41
N GLN A 130 4.27 -1.99 20.84
CA GLN A 130 4.79 -0.70 21.28
C GLN A 130 4.07 0.46 20.59
N SER A 131 4.06 1.63 21.22
CA SER A 131 3.52 2.83 20.55
C SER A 131 4.26 3.12 19.24
N TYR A 132 3.53 3.41 18.18
CA TYR A 132 4.13 3.84 16.91
C TYR A 132 5.01 5.09 17.07
N LEU A 133 4.69 5.96 18.03
CA LEU A 133 5.45 7.20 18.28
C LEU A 133 6.83 6.97 18.91
N SER A 134 7.10 5.81 19.51
CA SER A 134 8.40 5.52 20.14
C SER A 134 9.41 4.87 19.21
N GLN A 135 9.05 4.63 17.95
CA GLN A 135 9.87 3.92 16.99
C GLN A 135 10.75 4.86 16.17
N ASP A 136 11.86 4.32 15.67
CA ASP A 136 12.79 5.01 14.78
C ASP A 136 12.53 4.65 13.32
N TYR A 137 11.91 5.57 12.56
CA TYR A 137 11.59 5.36 11.15
C TYR A 137 12.70 5.83 10.18
N GLN A 138 13.94 6.03 10.64
CA GLN A 138 15.10 6.35 9.78
C GLN A 138 15.66 5.11 9.08
N GLY A 139 16.34 5.33 7.95
CA GLY A 139 16.96 4.29 7.12
C GLY A 139 15.94 3.53 6.28
N ASN A 140 16.25 2.28 5.93
CA ASN A 140 15.32 1.42 5.20
C ASN A 140 14.25 0.86 6.13
N VAL A 141 12.99 1.23 5.89
CA VAL A 141 11.86 0.87 6.75
C VAL A 141 10.68 0.34 5.95
N ALA A 142 10.06 -0.74 6.45
CA ALA A 142 8.78 -1.23 5.99
C ALA A 142 7.72 -1.09 7.09
N ILE A 143 6.55 -0.57 6.73
CA ILE A 143 5.35 -0.53 7.58
C ILE A 143 4.37 -1.55 7.02
N ILE A 144 3.91 -2.50 7.83
CA ILE A 144 2.97 -3.54 7.41
C ILE A 144 1.62 -3.27 8.03
N VAL A 145 0.58 -3.26 7.20
CA VAL A 145 -0.81 -3.15 7.63
C VAL A 145 -1.59 -4.36 7.13
N GLY A 146 -2.44 -4.89 8.00
CA GLY A 146 -3.23 -6.09 7.74
C GLY A 146 -4.65 -5.81 7.26
N ALA A 147 -5.38 -6.90 7.05
CA ALA A 147 -6.80 -6.92 6.74
C ALA A 147 -7.65 -6.20 7.81
N GLU A 148 -8.80 -5.63 7.42
CA GLU A 148 -9.71 -4.99 8.37
C GLU A 148 -10.30 -5.96 9.39
N ASP A 149 -10.65 -7.17 8.93
CA ASP A 149 -11.39 -8.15 9.74
C ASP A 149 -10.45 -9.09 10.51
N ASP A 150 -9.39 -9.57 9.86
CA ASP A 150 -8.47 -10.58 10.42
C ASP A 150 -7.16 -9.96 10.96
N GLY A 151 -6.92 -8.67 10.71
CA GLY A 151 -5.64 -8.04 11.03
C GLY A 151 -4.48 -8.61 10.23
N LEU A 152 -3.30 -8.68 10.85
CA LEU A 152 -2.13 -9.33 10.27
C LEU A 152 -2.14 -10.83 10.55
N SER A 153 -1.81 -11.64 9.55
CA SER A 153 -1.64 -13.07 9.71
C SER A 153 -0.46 -13.40 10.64
N ILE A 154 -0.47 -14.62 11.18
CA ILE A 154 0.58 -15.12 12.06
C ILE A 154 1.97 -15.11 11.40
N GLN A 155 2.04 -15.13 10.07
CA GLN A 155 3.31 -15.10 9.33
C GLN A 155 4.09 -13.80 9.60
N TRP A 156 3.39 -12.71 9.89
CA TRP A 156 4.02 -11.42 10.25
C TRP A 156 4.54 -11.36 11.69
N GLN A 157 4.20 -12.33 12.54
CA GLN A 157 4.80 -12.47 13.87
C GLN A 157 6.19 -13.10 13.75
N HIS A 158 7.17 -12.25 13.42
CA HIS A 158 8.54 -12.66 13.20
C HIS A 158 9.48 -12.01 14.24
N PRO A 159 10.48 -12.74 14.81
CA PRO A 159 11.39 -12.19 15.83
C PRO A 159 12.19 -10.94 15.42
N ASN A 160 12.37 -10.72 14.11
CA ASN A 160 13.08 -9.56 13.57
C ASN A 160 12.16 -8.36 13.30
N PHE A 161 10.84 -8.50 13.49
CA PHE A 161 9.86 -7.45 13.21
C PHE A 161 9.31 -6.90 14.53
N GLN A 162 8.98 -5.61 14.53
CA GLN A 162 8.47 -4.93 15.72
C GLN A 162 6.97 -4.68 15.57
N ASN A 163 6.17 -5.24 16.49
CA ASN A 163 4.76 -4.92 16.59
C ASN A 163 4.56 -3.50 17.12
N ILE A 164 3.74 -2.72 16.42
CA ILE A 164 3.41 -1.34 16.77
C ILE A 164 1.89 -1.15 16.81
N ILE A 165 1.44 -0.26 17.70
CA ILE A 165 0.04 0.09 17.86
C ILE A 165 -0.18 1.60 17.79
N ILE A 166 -1.29 1.99 17.16
CA ILE A 166 -1.87 3.33 17.26
C ILE A 166 -2.83 3.30 18.46
N PRO A 167 -2.53 3.99 19.58
CA PRO A 167 -3.38 3.91 20.78
C PRO A 167 -4.79 4.43 20.51
N MET A 168 -5.79 3.60 20.83
CA MET A 168 -7.20 3.99 20.78
C MET A 168 -7.63 4.49 22.17
N TYR A 169 -8.13 5.73 22.22
CA TYR A 169 -8.61 6.34 23.48
C TYR A 169 -10.14 6.33 23.62
N GLY A 170 -10.84 5.86 22.58
CA GLY A 170 -12.29 5.84 22.51
C GLY A 170 -12.91 4.48 22.84
N LYS A 171 -14.11 4.24 22.31
CA LYS A 171 -14.85 2.97 22.46
C LYS A 171 -14.67 2.01 21.27
N ILE A 172 -13.92 2.43 20.26
CA ILE A 172 -13.62 1.61 19.09
C ILE A 172 -12.22 1.03 19.26
N ASP A 173 -12.04 -0.19 18.74
CA ASP A 173 -10.80 -0.95 18.96
C ASP A 173 -9.82 -0.81 17.79
N SER A 174 -10.28 -0.28 16.65
CA SER A 174 -9.46 -0.12 15.44
C SER A 174 -9.91 1.04 14.56
N LEU A 175 -9.01 1.43 13.65
CA LEU A 175 -9.28 2.36 12.55
C LEU A 175 -9.39 1.58 11.24
N ASN A 176 -10.03 2.18 10.23
CA ASN A 176 -9.94 1.69 8.85
C ASN A 176 -8.45 1.58 8.44
N VAL A 177 -8.10 0.49 7.76
CA VAL A 177 -6.69 0.17 7.40
C VAL A 177 -6.00 1.30 6.63
N SER A 178 -6.70 1.99 5.73
CA SER A 178 -6.12 3.08 4.95
C SER A 178 -5.83 4.32 5.81
N VAL A 179 -6.62 4.54 6.86
CA VAL A 179 -6.39 5.60 7.86
C VAL A 179 -5.17 5.26 8.71
N SER A 180 -5.08 4.02 9.21
CA SER A 180 -3.92 3.54 9.95
C SER A 180 -2.63 3.67 9.15
N ALA A 181 -2.64 3.22 7.89
CA ALA A 181 -1.51 3.37 6.97
C ALA A 181 -1.09 4.85 6.83
N GLY A 182 -2.05 5.75 6.65
CA GLY A 182 -1.77 7.19 6.58
C GLY A 182 -1.11 7.75 7.84
N ILE A 183 -1.61 7.41 9.03
CA ILE A 183 -1.01 7.85 10.30
C ILE A 183 0.45 7.39 10.40
N LEU A 184 0.71 6.11 10.13
CA LEU A 184 2.03 5.52 10.26
C LEU A 184 3.02 6.07 9.22
N ILE A 185 2.59 6.20 7.96
CA ILE A 185 3.40 6.76 6.87
C ILE A 185 3.79 8.20 7.18
N PHE A 186 2.84 9.04 7.62
CA PHE A 186 3.14 10.45 7.86
C PHE A 186 3.96 10.68 9.14
N GLU A 187 3.89 9.79 10.14
CA GLU A 187 4.86 9.80 11.25
C GLU A 187 6.26 9.45 10.79
N ALA A 188 6.42 8.41 9.96
CA ALA A 188 7.72 8.09 9.37
C ALA A 188 8.29 9.26 8.55
N LEU A 189 7.43 9.90 7.75
CA LEU A 189 7.81 11.09 6.98
C LEU A 189 8.22 12.26 7.87
N ARG A 190 7.50 12.49 8.98
CA ARG A 190 7.83 13.55 9.97
C ARG A 190 9.24 13.35 10.51
N GLN A 191 9.59 12.13 10.92
CA GLN A 191 10.93 11.82 11.43
C GLN A 191 12.00 11.99 10.35
N ARG A 192 11.77 11.48 9.14
CA ARG A 192 12.73 11.54 8.03
C ARG A 192 13.03 12.96 7.58
N LYS A 193 12.02 13.84 7.56
CA LYS A 193 12.21 15.26 7.21
C LYS A 193 12.98 16.04 8.27
N ALA A 194 12.81 15.72 9.56
CA ALA A 194 13.54 16.39 10.64
C ALA A 194 15.06 16.13 10.59
N THR A 195 15.50 15.06 9.94
CA THR A 195 16.93 14.72 9.75
C THR A 195 17.55 15.43 8.54
N LEU A 196 16.73 15.91 7.59
CA LEU A 196 17.16 16.58 6.36
C LEU A 196 17.25 18.11 6.51
N SER A 197 16.86 18.65 7.68
CA SER A 197 16.92 20.07 8.04
C SER A 197 18.05 20.33 9.03
#